data_AF-A0A1H6GVJ4-F1
#
_entry.id   AF-A0A1H6GVJ4-F1
#
_cell.length_a   1.000
_cell.length_b   1.000
_cell.length_c   1.000
_cell.angle_alpha   90.00
_cell.angle_beta   90.00
_cell.angle_gamma   90.00
#
_symmetry.space_group_name_H-M   'P 1'
#
loop_
_entity.id
_entity.type
_entity.pdbx_description
1 polymer ?
#
loop_
_entity_poly.entity_id
_entity_poly.type
_entity_poly.pdbx_seq_one_letter_code
_entity_poly.pdbx_strand_id
1 'polypeptide(L)' 'MGKGDKKSRRGKINSGSYGKRRPRKASKSFAASEEKSKK' A
#
# COMPACT_ATOMS: atom_id res chain seq x y z
N MET A 1 -5.96 -12.64 2.03
CA MET A 1 -5.80 -11.81 0.80
C MET A 1 -4.88 -12.53 -0.18
N GLY A 2 -5.39 -12.88 -1.37
CA GLY A 2 -4.67 -13.65 -2.38
C GLY A 2 -3.87 -12.79 -3.37
N LYS A 3 -3.32 -13.42 -4.41
CA LYS A 3 -2.58 -12.73 -5.48
C LYS A 3 -3.47 -11.76 -6.29
N GLY A 4 -4.78 -12.03 -6.38
CA GLY A 4 -5.74 -11.18 -7.10
C GLY A 4 -6.09 -9.87 -6.39
N ASP A 5 -5.80 -9.74 -5.10
CA ASP A 5 -6.16 -8.53 -4.35
C ASP A 5 -5.10 -7.43 -4.51
N LYS A 6 -5.36 -6.54 -5.48
CA LYS A 6 -4.51 -5.38 -5.82
C LYS A 6 -4.31 -4.37 -4.68
N LYS A 7 -5.14 -4.38 -3.63
CA LYS A 7 -4.99 -3.49 -2.45
C LYS A 7 -4.09 -4.11 -1.39
N SER A 8 -3.94 -5.43 -1.38
CA SER A 8 -3.07 -6.14 -0.44
C SER A 8 -1.59 -6.01 -0.80
N ARG A 9 -0.69 -6.23 0.17
CA ARG A 9 0.75 -6.29 -0.13
C ARG A 9 1.08 -7.41 -1.13
N ARG A 10 0.40 -8.55 -1.01
CA ARG A 10 0.64 -9.75 -1.85
C ARG A 10 0.17 -9.56 -3.29
N GLY A 11 -0.99 -8.96 -3.51
CA GLY A 11 -1.44 -8.62 -4.86
C GLY A 11 -0.67 -7.45 -5.47
N LYS A 12 -0.28 -6.44 -4.68
CA LYS A 12 0.68 -5.42 -5.15
C LYS A 12 2.03 -6.02 -5.55
N ILE A 13 2.50 -7.06 -4.87
CA ILE A 13 3.69 -7.84 -5.26
C ILE A 13 3.48 -8.45 -6.65
N ASN A 14 2.38 -9.15 -6.85
CA ASN A 14 2.07 -9.85 -8.10
C ASN A 14 1.84 -8.89 -9.27
N SER A 15 1.16 -7.75 -9.05
CA SER A 15 0.90 -6.77 -10.10
C SER A 15 2.06 -5.79 -10.34
N GLY A 16 3.18 -5.93 -9.63
CA GLY A 16 4.34 -5.02 -9.79
C GLY A 16 4.12 -3.58 -9.29
N SER A 17 2.97 -3.25 -8.72
CA SER A 17 2.62 -1.89 -8.33
C SER A 17 3.02 -1.58 -6.88
N TYR A 18 3.24 -0.31 -6.58
CA TYR A 18 3.64 0.16 -5.26
C TYR A 18 2.51 0.90 -4.53
N GLY A 19 2.76 1.30 -3.29
CA GLY A 19 1.91 2.23 -2.54
C GLY A 19 1.97 1.95 -1.04
N LYS A 20 1.01 2.48 -0.28
CA LYS A 20 1.01 2.42 1.20
C LYS A 20 1.38 1.06 1.79
N ARG A 21 0.80 -0.03 1.27
CA ARG A 21 1.05 -1.40 1.76
C ARG A 21 2.29 -2.10 1.16
N ARG A 22 2.87 -1.60 0.05
CA ARG A 22 4.10 -2.09 -0.61
C ARG A 22 5.00 -0.88 -1.00
N PRO A 23 5.73 -0.28 -0.06
CA PRO A 23 6.60 0.85 -0.34
C PRO A 23 7.88 0.43 -1.10
N ARG A 24 8.46 1.35 -1.89
CA ARG A 24 9.71 1.11 -2.65
C ARG A 24 10.97 1.16 -1.79
N LYS A 25 10.93 1.95 -0.72
CA LYS A 25 12.03 2.17 0.22
C LYS A 25 11.46 2.07 1.63
N ALA A 26 12.21 1.44 2.54
CA ALA A 26 11.78 1.26 3.93
C ALA A 26 11.52 2.61 4.64
N SER A 27 12.24 3.67 4.24
CA SER A 27 12.08 5.03 4.76
C SER A 27 10.79 5.72 4.33
N LYS A 28 10.15 5.28 3.24
CA LYS A 28 8.81 5.74 2.83
C LYS A 28 7.75 4.81 3.40
N SER A 29 7.79 4.66 4.73
CA SER A 29 6.62 4.21 5.48
C SER A 29 5.56 5.31 5.32
N PHE A 30 4.55 5.06 4.50
CA PHE A 30 3.32 5.86 4.46
C PHE A 30 2.50 5.57 5.74
N ALA A 31 3.12 5.71 6.90
CA ALA A 31 2.42 5.92 8.15
C ALA A 31 2.01 7.40 8.16
N ALA A 32 0.78 7.68 8.60
CA ALA A 32 0.17 9.00 8.68
C ALA A 32 -0.24 9.67 7.34
N SER A 33 -1.35 9.21 6.78
CA SER A 33 -2.29 10.11 6.09
C SER A 33 -3.71 9.53 6.14
N GLU A 34 -4.16 9.14 7.32
CA GLU A 34 -5.57 8.84 7.61
C GLU A 34 -6.18 9.84 8.62
N GLU A 35 -5.54 10.99 8.81
CA GLU A 35 -6.19 12.17 9.35
C GLU A 35 -6.21 13.25 8.28
N LYS A 36 -7.36 13.41 7.63
CA LYS A 36 -7.91 14.61 6.96
C LYS A 36 -8.88 14.19 5.86
N SER A 37 -9.96 13.50 6.26
CA SER A 37 -11.22 13.55 5.52
C SER A 37 -12.39 13.32 6.48
N LYS A 38 -12.51 14.21 7.46
CA LYS A 38 -13.80 14.58 8.06
C LYS A 38 -13.84 16.10 8.13
N LYS A 39 -14.31 16.73 7.07
CA LYS A 39 -15.02 18.00 7.11
C LYS A 39 -16.27 17.83 6.26
#